data_AF-A0A4Y7U2F8-F1
#
_entry.id   AF-A0A4Y7U2F8-F1
#
_cell.length_a   1.000
_cell.length_b   1.000
_cell.length_c   1.000
_cell.angle_alpha   90.00
_cell.angle_beta   90.00
_cell.angle_gamma   90.00
#
_symmetry.space_group_name_H-M   'P 1'
#
loop_
_entity.id
_entity.type
_entity.pdbx_description
1 polymer ?
#
loop_
_entity_poly.entity_id
_entity_poly.type
_entity_poly.pdbx_seq_one_letter_code
_entity_poly.pdbx_strand_id
1 'polypeptide(L)'
;EYSAYRFQLNGKNICYREAKITPTKTGQFVTLWKRNQSSKTIEPFDASDAIDYIIISVRKQELFGQFIFPKSVLLAKGIFSTDAKEGIRATRVYPPWDETKSK
;
A
#
# COMPACT_ATOMS: atom_id res chain seq x y z
N GLU A 1 -7.28 7.13 9.21
CA GLU A 1 -8.30 6.69 8.24
C GLU A 1 -8.03 5.32 7.60
N TYR A 2 -6.80 5.02 7.16
CA TYR A 2 -6.41 3.71 6.55
C TYR A 2 -5.61 2.82 7.53
N SER A 3 -5.89 2.94 8.83
CA SER A 3 -5.25 2.19 9.91
C SER A 3 -3.71 2.12 9.78
N ALA A 4 -3.09 3.25 9.41
CA ALA A 4 -1.66 3.32 9.14
C ALA A 4 -0.85 3.01 10.40
N TYR A 5 -0.05 1.95 10.33
CA TYR A 5 0.77 1.51 11.46
C TYR A 5 2.14 1.01 10.97
N ARG A 6 3.18 1.16 11.79
CA ARG A 6 4.52 0.64 11.53
C ARG A 6 4.96 -0.19 12.72
N PHE A 7 5.50 -1.37 12.46
CA PHE A 7 5.97 -2.29 13.50
C PHE A 7 7.07 -3.20 12.95
N GLN A 8 7.72 -3.95 13.83
CA GLN A 8 8.66 -4.98 13.45
C GLN A 8 8.08 -6.37 13.69
N LEU A 9 8.34 -7.28 12.76
CA LEU A 9 8.01 -8.69 12.89
C LEU A 9 9.22 -9.50 12.43
N ASN A 10 9.76 -10.35 13.31
CA ASN A 10 10.96 -11.15 13.05
C ASN A 10 12.14 -10.32 12.49
N GLY A 11 12.35 -9.13 13.06
CA GLY A 11 13.41 -8.21 12.64
C GLY A 11 13.19 -7.53 11.28
N LYS A 12 12.00 -7.67 10.67
CA LYS A 12 11.60 -6.99 9.44
C LYS A 12 10.70 -5.81 9.74
N ASN A 13 10.95 -4.68 9.09
CA ASN A 13 10.16 -3.47 9.22
C ASN A 13 8.91 -3.55 8.34
N ILE A 14 7.74 -3.49 8.97
CA ILE A 14 6.44 -3.62 8.32
C ILE A 14 5.74 -2.27 8.30
N CYS A 15 5.19 -1.92 7.14
CA CYS A 15 4.23 -0.82 7.01
C CYS A 15 2.84 -1.41 6.74
N TYR A 16 1.92 -1.26 7.68
CA TYR A 16 0.57 -1.79 7.60
C TYR A 16 -0.43 -0.74 7.14
N ARG A 17 -1.38 -1.16 6.31
CA ARG A 17 -2.52 -0.38 5.85
C ARG A 17 -3.77 -1.25 5.81
N GLU A 18 -4.91 -0.59 5.90
CA GLU A 18 -6.21 -1.18 5.62
C GLU A 18 -6.79 -0.52 4.38
N ALA A 19 -7.15 -1.33 3.37
CA ALA A 19 -7.79 -0.85 2.15
C ALA A 19 -9.30 -0.68 2.36
N LYS A 20 -9.93 0.11 1.50
CA LYS A 20 -11.35 0.42 1.58
C LYS A 20 -12.08 0.19 0.27
N ILE A 21 -13.25 -0.41 0.34
CA ILE A 21 -14.18 -0.47 -0.78
C ILE A 21 -14.69 0.95 -1.05
N THR A 22 -14.68 1.34 -2.32
CA THR A 22 -15.26 2.61 -2.77
C THR A 22 -16.47 2.32 -3.67
N PRO A 23 -17.52 3.14 -3.67
CA PRO A 23 -18.77 2.80 -4.36
C PRO A 23 -18.65 2.58 -5.88
N THR A 24 -17.74 3.28 -6.56
CA THR A 24 -17.75 3.42 -8.02
C THR A 24 -16.72 2.59 -8.78
N LYS A 25 -15.76 1.96 -8.09
CA LYS A 25 -14.64 1.24 -8.72
C LYS A 25 -14.39 -0.09 -8.01
N THR A 26 -14.23 -1.16 -8.78
CA THR A 26 -13.80 -2.49 -8.31
C THR A 26 -12.43 -2.40 -7.62
N GLY A 27 -12.13 -3.36 -6.75
CA GLY A 27 -10.92 -3.36 -5.94
C GLY A 27 -11.07 -2.46 -4.71
N GLN A 28 -10.14 -2.61 -3.78
CA GLN A 28 -10.09 -1.83 -2.55
C GLN A 28 -9.00 -0.78 -2.64
N PHE A 29 -9.38 0.48 -2.43
CA PHE A 29 -8.50 1.64 -2.45
C PHE A 29 -7.63 1.69 -1.20
N VAL A 30 -6.33 1.93 -1.37
CA VAL A 30 -5.36 2.01 -0.28
C VAL A 30 -4.40 3.17 -0.52
N THR A 31 -4.00 3.83 0.58
CA THR A 31 -3.01 4.90 0.55
C THR A 31 -1.63 4.40 0.97
N LEU A 32 -0.61 4.77 0.20
CA LEU A 32 0.78 4.33 0.33
C LEU A 32 1.72 5.55 0.30
N TRP A 33 1.50 6.49 1.21
CA TRP A 33 2.31 7.70 1.32
C TRP A 33 2.82 7.93 2.74
N LYS A 34 3.86 8.78 2.84
CA LYS A 34 4.38 9.36 4.08
C LYS A 34 4.27 10.90 4.00
N ARG A 35 4.25 11.55 5.17
CA ARG A 35 4.31 13.00 5.24
C ARG A 35 5.75 13.41 5.45
N ASN A 36 6.28 14.22 4.54
CA ASN A 36 7.57 14.86 4.71
C ASN A 36 7.44 15.92 5.81
N GLN A 37 8.26 15.80 6.85
CA GLN A 37 8.13 16.68 8.02
C GLN A 37 8.65 18.10 7.77
N SER A 38 9.59 18.25 6.84
CA SER A 38 10.21 19.53 6.50
C SER A 38 9.31 20.33 5.56
N SER A 39 8.90 19.73 4.43
CA SER A 39 8.05 20.40 3.43
C SER A 39 6.56 20.41 3.78
N LYS A 40 6.14 19.60 4.77
CA LYS A 40 4.73 19.33 5.15
C LYS A 40 3.88 18.67 4.06
N THR A 41 4.47 18.29 2.92
CA THR A 41 3.78 17.63 1.81
C THR A 41 3.64 16.12 2.01
N ILE A 42 2.70 15.50 1.29
CA ILE A 42 2.60 14.04 1.20
C ILE A 42 3.37 13.54 -0.01
N GLU A 43 4.18 12.50 0.20
CA GLU A 43 5.03 11.90 -0.82
C GLU A 43 4.89 10.38 -0.80
N PRO A 44 5.10 9.69 -1.93
CA PRO A 44 5.20 8.24 -1.95
C PRO A 44 6.26 7.73 -0.95
N PHE A 45 6.17 6.46 -0.59
CA PHE A 45 7.32 5.82 0.03
C PHE A 45 8.48 5.75 -0.94
N ASP A 46 9.69 5.69 -0.41
CA ASP A 46 10.93 5.77 -1.16
C ASP A 46 11.81 4.53 -0.95
N ALA A 47 12.69 4.24 -1.91
CA ALA A 47 13.69 3.19 -1.82
C ALA A 47 14.55 3.27 -0.55
N SER A 48 14.76 4.46 0.01
CA SER A 48 15.50 4.69 1.26
C SER A 48 14.69 4.44 2.54
N ASP A 49 13.35 4.37 2.48
CA ASP A 49 12.55 4.17 3.70
C ASP A 49 12.82 2.81 4.33
N ALA A 50 12.97 2.73 5.65
CA ALA A 50 13.12 1.47 6.38
C ALA A 50 11.80 0.66 6.41
N ILE A 51 11.44 0.07 5.27
CA ILE A 51 10.26 -0.76 5.05
C ILE A 51 10.71 -1.98 4.23
N ASP A 52 10.60 -3.16 4.81
CA ASP A 52 10.86 -4.43 4.14
C ASP A 52 9.60 -4.94 3.42
N TYR A 53 8.44 -4.79 4.07
CA TYR A 53 7.15 -5.22 3.54
C TYR A 53 6.05 -4.20 3.77
N ILE A 54 5.11 -4.13 2.83
CA ILE A 54 3.81 -3.53 3.05
C ILE A 54 2.77 -4.64 3.21
N ILE A 55 2.03 -4.60 4.32
CA ILE A 55 0.87 -5.47 4.57
C ILE A 55 -0.40 -4.64 4.37
N ILE A 56 -1.31 -5.13 3.53
CA ILE A 56 -2.59 -4.49 3.24
C ILE A 56 -3.71 -5.45 3.59
N SER A 57 -4.48 -5.15 4.63
CA SER A 57 -5.72 -5.86 4.92
C SER A 57 -6.84 -5.41 4.00
N VAL A 58 -7.66 -6.36 3.58
CA VAL A 58 -8.86 -6.17 2.75
C VAL A 58 -10.04 -6.86 3.40
N ARG A 59 -11.22 -6.24 3.33
CA ARG A 59 -12.46 -6.80 3.89
C ARG A 59 -13.66 -6.51 3.00
N LYS A 60 -14.57 -7.48 2.87
CA LYS A 60 -15.89 -7.32 2.25
C LYS A 60 -16.88 -8.21 2.99
N GLN A 61 -17.72 -7.62 3.84
CA GLN A 61 -18.60 -8.38 4.76
C GLN A 61 -17.76 -9.38 5.58
N GLU A 62 -18.07 -10.67 5.52
CA GLU A 62 -17.36 -11.75 6.20
C GLU A 62 -16.04 -12.15 5.51
N LEU A 63 -15.80 -11.70 4.28
CA LEU A 63 -14.56 -11.99 3.55
C LEU A 63 -13.45 -11.09 4.07
N PHE A 64 -12.34 -11.69 4.49
CA PHE A 64 -11.16 -11.00 5.00
C PHE A 64 -9.89 -11.66 4.50
N GLY A 65 -8.88 -10.85 4.21
CA GLY A 65 -7.57 -11.34 3.79
C GLY A 65 -6.51 -10.25 3.81
N GLN A 66 -5.28 -10.63 3.47
CA GLN A 66 -4.13 -9.73 3.45
C GLN A 66 -3.29 -9.93 2.20
N PHE A 67 -2.81 -8.81 1.66
CA PHE A 67 -1.70 -8.80 0.71
C PHE A 67 -0.41 -8.46 1.45
N ILE A 68 0.67 -9.16 1.12
CA ILE A 68 2.00 -8.92 1.67
C ILE A 68 2.94 -8.68 0.50
N PHE A 69 3.37 -7.43 0.32
CA PHE A 69 4.24 -7.03 -0.77
C PHE A 69 5.66 -6.76 -0.27
N PRO A 70 6.68 -7.48 -0.75
CA PRO A 70 8.07 -7.13 -0.47
C PRO A 70 8.44 -5.81 -1.17
N LYS A 71 9.34 -5.04 -0.56
CA LYS A 71 9.81 -3.76 -1.10
C LYS A 71 10.31 -3.86 -2.55
N SER A 72 10.99 -4.95 -2.88
CA SER A 72 11.51 -5.19 -4.24
C SER A 72 10.40 -5.19 -5.30
N VAL A 73 9.24 -5.80 -5.01
CA VAL A 73 8.09 -5.79 -5.91
C VAL A 73 7.47 -4.39 -6.01
N LEU A 74 7.39 -3.67 -4.89
CA LEU A 74 6.86 -2.30 -4.86
C LEU A 74 7.73 -1.33 -5.67
N LEU A 75 9.05 -1.50 -5.64
CA LEU A 75 9.99 -0.76 -6.48
C LEU A 75 9.84 -1.14 -7.96
N ALA A 76 9.83 -2.44 -8.28
CA ALA A 76 9.68 -2.92 -9.65
C ALA A 76 8.36 -2.48 -10.32
N LYS A 77 7.29 -2.30 -9.52
CA LYS A 77 5.99 -1.78 -9.98
C LYS A 77 5.89 -0.26 -9.97
N GLY A 78 6.95 0.46 -9.59
CA GLY A 78 6.96 1.93 -9.52
C GLY A 78 6.02 2.50 -8.47
N ILE A 79 5.72 1.73 -7.42
CA ILE A 79 4.89 2.19 -6.30
C ILE A 79 5.74 3.03 -5.34
N PHE A 80 6.97 2.58 -5.08
CA PHE A 80 7.94 3.36 -4.32
C PHE A 80 8.72 4.28 -5.26
N SER A 81 9.05 5.46 -4.76
CA SER A 81 9.98 6.39 -5.40
C SER A 81 11.39 5.80 -5.42
N THR A 82 12.13 6.22 -6.44
CA THR A 82 13.57 6.04 -6.62
C THR A 82 14.15 7.36 -7.10
N ASP A 83 15.48 7.49 -7.10
CA ASP A 83 16.14 8.69 -7.64
C ASP A 83 15.76 8.99 -9.10
N ALA A 84 15.38 7.96 -9.87
CA ALA A 84 15.01 8.10 -11.27
C ALA A 84 13.52 8.40 -11.50
N LYS A 85 12.63 8.06 -10.57
CA LYS A 85 11.17 8.12 -10.79
C LYS A 85 10.39 8.25 -9.49
N GLU A 86 9.45 9.19 -9.47
CA GLU A 86 8.46 9.34 -8.39
C GLU A 86 7.47 8.15 -8.38
N GLY A 87 7.24 7.60 -7.19
CA GLY A 87 6.25 6.55 -6.95
C GLY A 87 4.81 7.07 -6.92
N ILE A 88 3.88 6.25 -6.42
CA ILE A 88 2.47 6.61 -6.31
C ILE A 88 2.03 6.72 -4.85
N ARG A 89 1.05 7.60 -4.58
CA ARG A 89 0.53 7.84 -3.23
C ARG A 89 -0.63 6.91 -2.85
N ALA A 90 -1.25 6.26 -3.81
CA ALA A 90 -2.36 5.35 -3.60
C ALA A 90 -2.54 4.40 -4.78
N THR A 91 -3.18 3.26 -4.53
CA THR A 91 -3.51 2.28 -5.56
C THR A 91 -4.76 1.48 -5.16
N ARG A 92 -5.12 0.49 -5.97
CA ARG A 92 -6.14 -0.52 -5.66
C ARG A 92 -5.53 -1.90 -5.59
N VAL A 93 -5.99 -2.69 -4.63
CA VAL A 93 -5.72 -4.14 -4.55
C VAL A 93 -7.01 -4.90 -4.85
N TYR A 94 -6.88 -6.07 -5.47
CA TYR A 94 -8.00 -6.86 -5.97
C TYR A 94 -7.96 -8.24 -5.31
N PRO A 95 -8.62 -8.44 -4.15
CA PRO A 95 -8.76 -9.77 -3.59
C PRO A 95 -9.50 -10.73 -4.53
N PRO A 96 -9.34 -12.05 -4.38
CA PRO A 96 -9.92 -13.04 -5.29
C PRO A 96 -11.44 -12.96 -5.46
N TRP A 97 -12.15 -12.37 -4.49
CA TRP A 97 -13.61 -12.19 -4.53
C TRP A 97 -14.07 -10.88 -5.18
N ASP A 98 -13.15 -10.04 -5.66
CA ASP A 98 -13.48 -8.87 -6.45
C ASP A 98 -13.51 -9.25 -7.94
N GLU A 99 -14.73 -9.37 -8.50
CA GLU A 99 -14.91 -9.62 -9.92
C GLU A 99 -14.56 -8.37 -10.75
N THR A 100 -13.46 -8.45 -11.49
CA THR A 100 -13.05 -7.40 -12.44
C THR A 100 -13.68 -7.65 -13.80
N LYS A 101 -14.52 -6.71 -14.27
CA LYS A 101 -15.11 -6.75 -15.62
C LYS A 101 -14.21 -6.13 -16.70
N SER A 102 -13.06 -5.58 -16.33
CA SER A 102 -12.06 -5.03 -17.25
C SER A 102 -10.90 -6.00 -17.41
N LYS A 103 -10.35 -6.08 -18.63
CA LYS A 103 -9.01 -6.63 -18.87
C LYS A 103 -7.94 -5.77 -18.22
#